data_AF-A0A7Y3GJS9-F1
#
_entry.id   AF-A0A7Y3GJS9-F1
#
_cell.length_a   1.000
_cell.length_b   1.000
_cell.length_c   1.000
_cell.angle_alpha   90.00
_cell.angle_beta   90.00
_cell.angle_gamma   90.00
#
_symmetry.space_group_name_H-M   'P 1'
#
loop_
_entity.id
_entity.type
_entity.pdbx_description
1 polymer ?
#
loop_
_entity_poly.entity_id
_entity_poly.type
_entity_poly.pdbx_seq_one_letter_code
_entity_poly.pdbx_strand_id
1 'polypeptide(L)' 'MKICYLYYQQEKTQEEISRLFGVSRFKISRTLKEAKRQGYVTITINDPKGDFTDTEIKLANTFGLQQAIV' A
#
# COMPACT_ATOMS: atom_id res chain seq x y z
N MET A 1 -7.66 -8.77 10.88
CA MET A 1 -6.47 -8.12 11.47
C MET A 1 -5.19 -8.93 11.37
N LYS A 2 -5.15 -10.23 11.74
CA LYS A 2 -3.92 -11.03 11.72
C LYS A 2 -3.19 -11.07 10.36
N ILE A 3 -3.93 -11.12 9.24
CA ILE A 3 -3.37 -11.00 7.87
C ILE A 3 -2.60 -9.69 7.68
N CYS A 4 -3.15 -8.56 8.11
CA CYS A 4 -2.52 -7.24 7.98
C CYS A 4 -1.26 -7.15 8.85
N TYR A 5 -1.31 -7.66 10.08
CA TYR A 5 -0.14 -7.72 10.97
C TYR A 5 1.00 -8.54 10.34
N LEU A 6 0.70 -9.73 9.81
CA LEU A 6 1.72 -10.57 9.18
C LEU A 6 2.32 -9.91 7.93
N TYR A 7 1.51 -9.22 7.13
CA TYR A 7 1.97 -8.57 5.91
C TYR A 7 2.79 -7.30 6.19
N TYR A 8 2.28 -6.39 7.02
CA TYR A 8 2.89 -5.08 7.24
C TYR A 8 3.92 -5.06 8.37
N GLN A 9 3.73 -5.85 9.43
CA GLN A 9 4.62 -5.86 10.59
C GLN A 9 5.66 -6.98 10.55
N GLN A 10 5.30 -8.15 10.01
CA GLN A 10 6.23 -9.28 9.88
C GLN A 10 6.76 -9.47 8.45
N GLU A 11 6.46 -8.54 7.54
CA GLU A 11 6.95 -8.52 6.16
C GLU A 11 6.71 -9.83 5.39
N LYS A 12 5.70 -10.63 5.79
CA LYS A 12 5.37 -11.86 5.08
C LYS A 12 4.78 -11.54 3.73
N THR A 13 5.17 -12.31 2.72
CA THR A 13 4.55 -12.26 1.41
C THR A 13 3.11 -12.73 1.47
N GLN A 14 2.29 -12.26 0.53
CA GLN A 14 0.90 -12.75 0.42
C GLN A 14 0.83 -14.26 0.16
N GLU A 15 1.88 -14.86 -0.39
CA GLU A 15 2.00 -16.29 -0.66
C GLU A 15 2.31 -17.10 0.62
N GLU A 16 3.16 -16.58 1.51
CA GLU A 16 3.36 -17.22 2.82
C GLU A 16 2.09 -17.15 3.67
N ILE A 17 1.39 -16.02 3.61
CA ILE A 17 0.13 -15.83 4.32
C ILE A 17 -0.98 -16.71 3.71
N SER A 18 -1.03 -16.86 2.38
CA SER A 18 -2.02 -17.73 1.72
C SER A 18 -1.88 -19.17 2.21
N ARG A 19 -0.66 -19.70 2.28
CA ARG A 19 -0.34 -21.04 2.80
C ARG A 19 -0.69 -21.18 4.27
N LEU A 20 -0.34 -20.19 5.10
CA LEU A 20 -0.62 -20.22 6.54
C LEU A 20 -2.11 -20.25 6.88
N PHE A 21 -2.95 -19.54 6.10
CA PHE A 21 -4.39 -19.44 6.35
C PHE A 21 -5.22 -20.42 5.50
N GLY A 22 -4.60 -21.18 4.59
CA GLY A 22 -5.32 -22.09 3.69
C GLY A 22 -6.30 -21.36 2.75
N VAL A 23 -5.97 -20.14 2.32
CA VAL A 23 -6.84 -19.33 1.44
C VAL A 23 -6.07 -18.83 0.23
N SER A 24 -6.78 -18.49 -0.85
CA SER A 24 -6.12 -17.99 -2.07
C SER A 24 -5.39 -16.66 -1.85
N ARG A 25 -4.30 -16.46 -2.60
CA ARG A 25 -3.57 -15.18 -2.65
C ARG A 25 -4.48 -14.01 -3.02
N PHE A 26 -5.48 -14.23 -3.89
CA PHE A 26 -6.51 -13.24 -4.21
C PHE A 26 -7.32 -12.80 -2.98
N LYS A 27 -7.72 -13.74 -2.12
CA LYS A 27 -8.43 -13.42 -0.87
C LYS A 27 -7.55 -12.62 0.10
N ILE A 28 -6.25 -12.94 0.19
CA ILE A 28 -5.29 -12.15 0.97
C ILE A 28 -5.20 -10.72 0.43
N SER A 29 -4.98 -10.55 -0.88
CA SER A 29 -4.91 -9.24 -1.54
C SER A 29 -6.19 -8.42 -1.31
N ARG A 30 -7.37 -9.01 -1.52
CA ARG A 30 -8.66 -8.36 -1.28
C ARG A 30 -8.81 -7.91 0.18
N THR A 31 -8.39 -8.74 1.14
CA THR A 31 -8.46 -8.42 2.57
C THR A 31 -7.56 -7.25 2.93
N LEU A 32 -6.32 -7.20 2.41
CA LEU A 32 -5.40 -6.08 2.64
C LEU A 32 -5.93 -4.79 2.01
N LYS A 33 -6.51 -4.87 0.81
CA LYS A 33 -7.15 -3.73 0.14
C LYS A 33 -8.36 -3.22 0.91
N GLU A 34 -9.20 -4.12 1.42
CA GLU A 34 -10.35 -3.79 2.26
C GLU A 34 -9.91 -3.08 3.54
N ALA A 35 -8.90 -3.61 4.23
CA ALA A 35 -8.40 -3.03 5.46
C ALA A 35 -7.89 -1.59 5.27
N LYS A 36 -7.21 -1.32 4.15
CA LYS A 36 -6.84 0.06 3.77
C LYS A 36 -8.05 0.92 3.46
N ARG A 37 -9.02 0.42 2.67
CA ARG A 37 -10.23 1.17 2.30
C ARG A 37 -11.08 1.56 3.51
N GLN A 38 -11.17 0.67 4.51
CA GLN A 38 -11.93 0.89 5.74
C GLN A 38 -11.16 1.70 6.80
N GLY A 39 -9.90 2.08 6.53
CA GLY A 39 -9.07 2.83 7.48
C GLY A 39 -8.49 1.99 8.63
N TYR A 40 -8.60 0.66 8.60
CA TYR A 40 -7.95 -0.22 9.58
C TYR A 40 -6.43 -0.28 9.43
N VAL A 41 -5.93 0.11 8.26
CA VAL A 41 -4.50 0.23 7.97
C VAL A 41 -4.27 1.60 7.32
N THR A 42 -3.42 2.39 7.95
CA THR A 42 -2.90 3.65 7.40
C THR A 42 -1.43 3.44 7.07
N ILE A 43 -1.02 3.90 5.89
CA ILE A 43 0.38 3.91 5.49
C ILE A 43 0.83 5.37 5.52
N THR A 44 1.83 5.66 6.36
CA THR A 44 2.46 6.98 6.43
C THR A 44 3.84 6.89 5.80
N ILE A 45 4.11 7.76 4.83
CA ILE A 45 5.43 7.91 4.22
C ILE A 45 6.02 9.19 4.79
N ASN A 46 7.12 9.08 5.52
CA ASN A 46 7.84 10.22 6.05
C ASN A 46 8.96 10.58 5.07
N ASP A 47 8.69 11.48 4.12
CA ASP A 47 9.69 11.94 3.17
C ASP A 47 10.59 13.02 3.81
N PRO A 48 11.92 12.79 3.92
CA PRO A 48 12.85 13.78 4.46
C PRO A 48 12.97 15.05 3.61
N LYS A 49 12.60 15.02 2.33
CA LYS A 49 12.64 16.17 1.42
C LYS A 49 11.37 17.03 1.46
N GLY A 50 10.35 16.61 2.22
CA GLY A 50 9.04 17.25 2.25
C GLY A 50 8.01 16.53 1.38
N ASP A 51 6.74 16.80 1.64
CA ASP A 51 5.59 16.14 0.99
C ASP A 51 5.31 16.76 -0.39
N PHE A 52 6.30 16.74 -1.28
CA PHE A 52 6.15 17.21 -2.65
C PHE A 52 5.62 16.12 -3.57
N THR A 53 5.64 14.84 -3.15
CA THR A 53 5.22 13.71 -3.97
C THR A 53 3.79 13.85 -4.48
N ASP A 54 2.85 14.28 -3.63
CA ASP A 54 1.47 14.51 -4.06
C ASP A 54 1.38 15.67 -5.08
N THR A 55 2.21 16.69 -4.92
CA THR A 55 2.30 17.84 -5.85
C THR A 55 2.91 17.42 -7.18
N GLU A 56 4.00 16.65 -7.17
CA GLU A 56 4.65 16.09 -8.37
C GLU A 56 3.67 15.20 -9.16
N ILE A 57 2.93 14.32 -8.47
CA ILE A 57 1.90 13.47 -9.09
C ILE A 57 0.80 14.33 -9.71
N LYS A 58 0.32 15.36 -9.00
CA LYS A 58 -0.71 16.28 -9.52
C LYS A 58 -0.23 17.04 -10.74
N LEU A 59 0.99 17.57 -10.73
CA LEU A 59 1.60 18.26 -11.87
C LEU A 59 1.72 17.34 -13.08
N ALA A 60 2.28 16.14 -12.88
CA ALA A 60 2.44 15.17 -13.97
C ALA A 60 1.08 14.83 -14.62
N ASN A 61 0.05 14.58 -13.80
CA ASN A 61 -1.29 14.28 -14.31
C ASN A 61 -1.96 15.49 -14.99
N THR A 62 -1.79 16.69 -14.46
CA THR A 62 -2.41 17.91 -14.99
C THR A 62 -1.84 18.30 -16.35
N PHE A 63 -0.53 18.12 -16.54
CA PHE A 63 0.18 18.51 -17.75
C PHE A 63 0.51 17.34 -18.69
N GLY A 64 0.08 16.12 -18.35
CA GLY A 64 0.35 14.91 -19.15
C GLY A 64 1.83 14.55 -19.22
N LEU A 65 2.62 14.89 -18.19
CA LEU A 65 4.05 14.59 -18.12
C LEU A 65 4.27 13.17 -17.61
N GLN A 66 5.39 12.56 -18.02
CA GLN A 66 5.81 11.28 -17.43
C GLN A 66 6.21 11.42 -15.95
N GLN A 67 6.79 12.57 -15.59
CA GLN A 67 7.20 12.90 -14.23
C GLN A 67 7.33 14.43 -14.08
N ALA A 68 7.06 14.93 -12.87
CA ALA A 68 7.41 16.29 -12.45
C ALA A 68 8.32 16.20 -11.21
N ILE A 69 9.20 17.17 -11.02
CA ILE A 69 10.09 17.30 -9.86
C ILE A 69 9.97 18.76 -9.38
N VAL A 70 9.79 18.94 -8.07
CA VAL A 70 9.60 20.26 -7.43
C VAL A 70 10.69 20.52 -6.40
#